data_AF-A0A3N5G0V1-F1
#
_entry.id   AF-A0A3N5G0V1-F1
#
_cell.length_a   1.000
_cell.length_b   1.000
_cell.length_c   1.000
_cell.angle_alpha   90.00
_cell.angle_beta   90.00
_cell.angle_gamma   90.00
#
_symmetry.space_group_name_H-M   'P 1'
#
loop_
_entity.id
_entity.type
_entity.pdbx_description
1 polymer ?
#
loop_
_entity_poly.entity_id
_entity_poly.type
_entity_poly.pdbx_seq_one_letter_code
_entity_poly.pdbx_strand_id
1 'polypeptide(L)'
;MTVDMYTKFTYWMDKQTFLVMHKTLSEMGIPLYETRKAICLPLSNKIALGYVTPEAWSNFDICKRQLSWYSASQFAGRYLLISGTDINGYGFDFKPSTIISKVKFKPRKLPGSDNGKIKELTDRKSFMLSCPSTFKDIESMDNGMQLRWLKIMGIGGITFKDLFAFQCANHANFIEPDYFIDSEEGPIPYSIGVTKQVCSACLEFFNIIGANFKKKFVVPCPGAVLFAGMSVNTYYEVKTISLDLISLA
;
A
#
# COMPACT_ATOMS: atom_id res chain seq x y z
N MET A 1 -27.35 -14.31 1.98
CA MET A 1 -26.47 -13.17 2.29
C MET A 1 -25.17 -13.37 1.55
N THR A 2 -25.03 -12.80 0.35
CA THR A 2 -23.77 -12.79 -0.38
C THR A 2 -22.79 -11.93 0.41
N VAL A 3 -21.76 -12.56 0.97
CA VAL A 3 -20.63 -11.82 1.56
C VAL A 3 -20.00 -11.08 0.39
N ASP A 4 -20.14 -9.75 0.40
CA ASP A 4 -19.55 -8.89 -0.62
C ASP A 4 -18.03 -9.11 -0.61
N MET A 5 -17.54 -9.88 -1.57
CA MET A 5 -16.18 -10.40 -1.56
C MET A 5 -15.24 -9.33 -2.13
N TYR A 6 -14.75 -8.45 -1.25
CA TYR A 6 -13.77 -7.43 -1.62
C TYR A 6 -12.58 -8.06 -2.32
N THR A 7 -12.37 -7.72 -3.59
CA THR A 7 -11.21 -8.12 -4.40
C THR A 7 -10.80 -6.94 -5.28
N LYS A 8 -9.49 -6.68 -5.36
CA LYS A 8 -8.87 -5.71 -6.27
C LYS A 8 -7.67 -6.31 -6.97
N PHE A 9 -7.52 -6.04 -8.25
CA PHE A 9 -6.39 -6.42 -9.08
C PHE A 9 -5.58 -5.17 -9.37
N THR A 10 -4.26 -5.27 -9.30
CA THR A 10 -3.37 -4.14 -9.59
C THR A 10 -2.44 -4.46 -10.74
N TYR A 11 -2.10 -3.46 -11.54
CA TYR A 11 -1.26 -3.60 -12.71
C TYR A 11 -0.33 -2.39 -12.83
N TRP A 12 0.97 -2.63 -12.84
CA TRP A 12 1.97 -1.62 -13.15
C TRP A 12 2.29 -1.62 -14.63
N MET A 13 2.19 -0.47 -15.28
CA MET A 13 2.37 -0.34 -16.72
C MET A 13 3.13 0.92 -17.11
N ASP A 14 3.80 0.84 -18.24
CA ASP A 14 4.40 2.02 -18.85
C ASP A 14 3.34 2.97 -19.44
N LYS A 15 3.78 4.18 -19.80
CA LYS A 15 2.90 5.22 -20.32
C LYS A 15 2.22 4.80 -21.63
N GLN A 16 2.94 4.15 -22.54
CA GLN A 16 2.41 3.84 -23.86
C GLN A 16 1.31 2.76 -23.76
N THR A 17 1.59 1.71 -22.99
CA THR A 17 0.66 0.64 -22.65
C THR A 17 -0.59 1.20 -21.99
N PHE A 18 -0.42 2.08 -20.99
CA PHE A 18 -1.55 2.73 -20.32
C PHE A 18 -2.41 3.53 -21.31
N LEU A 19 -1.80 4.33 -22.19
CA LEU A 19 -2.54 5.16 -23.14
C LEU A 19 -3.34 4.32 -24.15
N VAL A 20 -2.76 3.22 -24.64
CA VAL A 20 -3.46 2.28 -25.54
C VAL A 20 -4.65 1.67 -24.80
N MET A 21 -4.43 1.10 -23.62
CA MET A 21 -5.50 0.50 -22.81
C MET A 21 -6.59 1.51 -22.44
N HIS A 22 -6.21 2.73 -22.05
CA HIS A 22 -7.14 3.81 -21.71
C HIS A 22 -8.02 4.17 -22.91
N LYS A 23 -7.43 4.28 -24.11
CA LYS A 23 -8.17 4.55 -25.34
C LYS A 23 -9.14 3.41 -25.65
N THR A 24 -8.68 2.15 -25.61
CA THR A 24 -9.52 0.97 -25.86
C THR A 24 -10.70 0.89 -24.91
N LEU A 25 -10.48 1.06 -23.60
CA LEU A 25 -11.55 1.07 -22.61
C LEU A 25 -12.55 2.21 -22.85
N SER A 26 -12.06 3.39 -23.23
CA SER A 26 -12.91 4.53 -23.57
C SER A 26 -13.77 4.26 -24.82
N GLU A 27 -13.22 3.59 -25.83
CA GLU A 27 -13.95 3.19 -27.05
C GLU A 27 -15.03 2.13 -26.74
N MET A 28 -14.81 1.29 -25.73
CA MET A 28 -15.78 0.34 -25.19
C MET A 28 -16.84 0.99 -24.27
N GLY A 29 -16.74 2.30 -24.00
CA GLY A 29 -17.63 3.01 -23.07
C GLY A 29 -17.40 2.66 -21.60
N ILE A 30 -16.23 2.11 -21.25
CA ILE A 30 -15.86 1.74 -19.88
C ILE A 30 -15.13 2.92 -19.22
N PRO A 31 -15.69 3.53 -18.16
CA PRO A 31 -15.08 4.69 -17.53
C PRO A 31 -13.85 4.29 -16.69
N LEU A 32 -12.78 5.07 -16.83
CA LEU A 32 -11.58 4.99 -15.99
C LEU A 32 -11.56 6.14 -14.98
N TYR A 33 -11.49 5.79 -13.69
CA TYR A 33 -11.43 6.79 -12.62
C TYR A 33 -9.98 7.18 -12.31
N GLU A 34 -9.56 8.38 -12.68
CA GLU A 34 -8.29 8.93 -12.19
C GLU A 34 -8.36 9.20 -10.70
N THR A 35 -7.36 8.73 -9.95
CA THR A 35 -7.29 9.00 -8.52
C THR A 35 -7.26 10.50 -8.22
N ARG A 36 -7.94 10.87 -7.13
CA ARG A 36 -7.98 12.24 -6.62
C ARG A 36 -7.79 12.20 -5.11
N LYS A 37 -7.10 13.18 -4.55
CA LYS A 37 -6.88 13.39 -3.10
C LYS A 37 -6.00 12.35 -2.39
N ALA A 38 -5.99 11.09 -2.81
CA ALA A 38 -5.18 10.04 -2.20
C ALA A 38 -4.89 8.87 -3.15
N ILE A 39 -3.67 8.35 -3.13
CA ILE A 39 -3.23 7.23 -3.98
C ILE A 39 -4.08 5.98 -3.81
N CYS A 40 -4.55 5.71 -2.58
CA CYS A 40 -5.35 4.54 -2.28
C CYS A 40 -6.81 4.61 -2.76
N LEU A 41 -7.32 5.78 -3.20
CA LEU A 41 -8.74 5.95 -3.53
C LEU A 41 -9.31 4.87 -4.47
N PRO A 42 -8.63 4.44 -5.56
CA PRO A 42 -9.15 3.40 -6.45
C PRO A 42 -9.34 2.02 -5.80
N LEU A 43 -8.81 1.78 -4.60
CA LEU A 43 -9.12 0.59 -3.79
C LEU A 43 -10.57 0.58 -3.28
N SER A 44 -11.33 1.66 -3.43
CA SER A 44 -12.75 1.72 -3.06
C SER A 44 -13.60 0.72 -3.85
N ASN A 45 -14.52 0.05 -3.18
CA ASN A 45 -15.54 -0.80 -3.84
C ASN A 45 -16.45 -0.01 -4.78
N LYS A 46 -16.54 1.31 -4.61
CA LYS A 46 -17.34 2.18 -5.49
C LYS A 46 -16.66 2.48 -6.83
N ILE A 47 -15.37 2.17 -6.96
CA ILE A 47 -14.59 2.39 -8.17
C ILE A 47 -14.32 1.04 -8.81
N ALA A 48 -15.00 0.73 -9.91
CA ALA A 48 -14.79 -0.52 -10.63
C ALA A 48 -13.40 -0.58 -11.27
N LEU A 49 -12.99 0.51 -11.94
CA LEU A 49 -11.69 0.62 -12.59
C LEU A 49 -11.15 2.03 -12.38
N GLY A 50 -9.95 2.14 -11.82
CA GLY A 50 -9.30 3.42 -11.58
C GLY A 50 -7.80 3.33 -11.67
N TYR A 51 -7.14 4.48 -11.83
CA TYR A 51 -5.70 4.52 -12.04
C TYR A 51 -5.04 5.64 -11.24
N VAL A 52 -3.73 5.51 -11.09
CA VAL A 52 -2.83 6.47 -10.46
C VAL A 52 -1.74 6.82 -11.47
N THR A 53 -1.61 8.10 -11.77
CA THR A 53 -0.53 8.62 -12.61
C THR A 53 0.77 8.74 -11.81
N PRO A 54 1.94 8.76 -12.47
CA PRO A 54 3.21 9.02 -11.80
C PRO A 54 3.22 10.32 -10.98
N GLU A 55 2.58 11.37 -11.49
CA GLU A 55 2.52 12.70 -10.87
C GLU A 55 1.62 12.72 -9.63
N ALA A 56 0.61 11.84 -9.57
CA ALA A 56 -0.30 11.77 -8.43
C ALA A 56 0.45 11.53 -7.10
N TRP A 57 1.57 10.80 -7.14
CA TRP A 57 2.40 10.50 -5.96
C TRP A 57 2.96 11.76 -5.29
N SER A 58 3.22 12.82 -6.06
CA SER A 58 3.67 14.12 -5.54
C SER A 58 2.54 15.10 -5.23
N ASN A 59 1.33 14.85 -5.73
CA ASN A 59 0.25 15.84 -5.71
C ASN A 59 -0.61 15.83 -4.43
N PHE A 60 -0.46 14.83 -3.55
CA PHE A 60 -1.33 14.67 -2.38
C PHE A 60 -0.57 14.84 -1.07
N ASP A 61 -0.79 15.97 -0.39
CA ASP A 61 -0.12 16.32 0.87
C ASP A 61 -0.31 15.26 1.96
N ILE A 62 -1.50 14.65 2.05
CA ILE A 62 -1.84 13.64 3.05
C ILE A 62 -0.98 12.37 2.92
N CYS A 63 -0.49 12.08 1.72
CA CYS A 63 0.22 10.86 1.38
C CYS A 63 1.66 11.11 0.95
N LYS A 64 2.17 12.33 1.06
CA LYS A 64 3.44 12.77 0.45
C LYS A 64 4.65 11.91 0.84
N ARG A 65 4.68 11.35 2.06
CA ARG A 65 5.82 10.52 2.52
C ARG A 65 6.07 9.28 1.66
N GLN A 66 5.02 8.64 1.14
CA GLN A 66 5.16 7.45 0.31
C GLN A 66 5.78 7.72 -1.07
N LEU A 67 5.82 8.99 -1.50
CA LEU A 67 6.49 9.40 -2.74
C LEU A 67 7.96 8.95 -2.74
N SER A 68 8.67 9.15 -1.62
CA SER A 68 10.08 8.81 -1.51
C SER A 68 10.35 7.33 -1.83
N TRP A 69 9.52 6.44 -1.31
CA TRP A 69 9.57 5.00 -1.60
C TRP A 69 9.19 4.68 -3.04
N TYR A 70 8.13 5.31 -3.56
CA TYR A 70 7.75 5.14 -4.96
C TYR A 70 8.87 5.56 -5.92
N SER A 71 9.45 6.74 -5.72
CA SER A 71 10.54 7.29 -6.53
C SER A 71 11.82 6.44 -6.48
N ALA A 72 12.07 5.76 -5.36
CA ALA A 72 13.21 4.84 -5.22
C ALA A 72 12.93 3.41 -5.72
N SER A 73 11.68 3.11 -6.09
CA SER A 73 11.26 1.77 -6.51
C SER A 73 11.40 1.56 -8.02
N GLN A 74 11.35 0.29 -8.45
CA GLN A 74 11.27 -0.08 -9.87
C GLN A 74 10.01 0.44 -10.59
N PHE A 75 9.00 0.89 -9.83
CA PHE A 75 7.74 1.41 -10.36
C PHE A 75 7.77 2.91 -10.63
N ALA A 76 8.89 3.59 -10.34
CA ALA A 76 9.04 5.01 -10.59
C ALA A 76 8.73 5.37 -12.07
N GLY A 77 7.88 6.37 -12.27
CA GLY A 77 7.43 6.82 -13.59
C GLY A 77 6.33 5.95 -14.23
N ARG A 78 5.81 4.93 -13.54
CA ARG A 78 4.80 4.02 -14.08
C ARG A 78 3.39 4.42 -13.65
N TYR A 79 2.43 4.02 -14.48
CA TYR A 79 1.01 4.11 -14.15
C TYR A 79 0.61 2.86 -13.36
N LEU A 80 -0.21 3.06 -12.33
CA LEU A 80 -0.81 1.97 -11.56
C LEU A 80 -2.29 1.92 -11.87
N LEU A 81 -2.75 0.82 -12.43
CA LEU A 81 -4.15 0.52 -12.62
C LEU A 81 -4.67 -0.37 -11.50
N ILE A 82 -5.88 -0.10 -11.03
CA ILE A 82 -6.56 -0.83 -9.97
C ILE A 82 -7.97 -1.17 -10.45
N SER A 83 -8.28 -2.45 -10.51
CA SER A 83 -9.55 -2.99 -11.03
C SER A 83 -10.28 -3.83 -9.98
N GLY A 84 -11.61 -3.81 -9.98
CA GLY A 84 -12.45 -4.73 -9.21
C GLY A 84 -12.54 -6.13 -9.83
N THR A 85 -12.15 -6.29 -11.09
CA THR A 85 -12.16 -7.55 -11.84
C THR A 85 -10.83 -7.77 -12.57
N ASP A 86 -10.56 -8.99 -13.02
CA ASP A 86 -9.46 -9.25 -13.94
C ASP A 86 -9.68 -8.43 -15.23
N ILE A 87 -8.65 -7.73 -15.68
CA ILE A 87 -8.75 -6.86 -16.86
C ILE A 87 -8.78 -7.65 -18.17
N ASN A 88 -8.37 -8.91 -18.13
CA ASN A 88 -8.43 -9.80 -19.29
C ASN A 88 -9.87 -10.03 -19.77
N GLY A 89 -10.86 -9.82 -18.90
CA GLY A 89 -12.27 -9.79 -19.27
C GLY A 89 -12.65 -8.68 -20.27
N TYR A 90 -11.78 -7.69 -20.48
CA TYR A 90 -11.95 -6.62 -21.48
C TYR A 90 -11.12 -6.83 -22.74
N GLY A 91 -10.55 -8.02 -22.95
CA GLY A 91 -9.79 -8.36 -24.16
C GLY A 91 -8.29 -8.01 -24.09
N PHE A 92 -7.77 -7.74 -22.90
CA PHE A 92 -6.33 -7.62 -22.66
C PHE A 92 -5.73 -8.99 -22.27
N ASP A 93 -4.40 -9.11 -22.37
CA ASP A 93 -3.65 -10.27 -21.87
C ASP A 93 -2.54 -9.80 -20.93
N PHE A 94 -2.97 -9.30 -19.77
CA PHE A 94 -2.09 -8.76 -18.75
C PHE A 94 -2.19 -9.61 -17.48
N LYS A 95 -1.02 -9.98 -16.93
CA LYS A 95 -0.96 -10.55 -15.59
C LYS A 95 -1.03 -9.43 -14.55
N PRO A 96 -1.87 -9.55 -13.51
CA PRO A 96 -1.86 -8.59 -12.41
C PRO A 96 -0.50 -8.62 -11.70
N SER A 97 -0.08 -7.47 -11.16
CA SER A 97 1.02 -7.39 -10.23
C SER A 97 0.61 -7.94 -8.87
N THR A 98 -0.55 -7.51 -8.36
CA THR A 98 -1.14 -8.05 -7.12
C THR A 98 -2.63 -8.33 -7.22
N ILE A 99 -3.10 -9.26 -6.39
CA ILE A 99 -4.51 -9.46 -6.07
C ILE A 99 -4.70 -9.19 -4.57
N ILE A 100 -5.55 -8.22 -4.25
CA ILE A 100 -5.83 -7.77 -2.90
C ILE A 100 -7.23 -8.23 -2.51
N SER A 101 -7.38 -8.98 -1.43
CA SER A 101 -8.68 -9.46 -0.96
C SER A 101 -8.85 -9.30 0.54
N LYS A 102 -10.09 -9.13 1.01
CA LYS A 102 -10.37 -9.07 2.45
C LYS A 102 -10.30 -10.49 3.04
N VAL A 103 -9.59 -10.66 4.16
CA VAL A 103 -9.40 -11.97 4.78
C VAL A 103 -9.79 -11.96 6.26
N LYS A 104 -10.33 -13.07 6.76
CA LYS A 104 -10.47 -13.30 8.20
C LYS A 104 -9.13 -13.82 8.74
N PHE A 105 -8.28 -12.89 9.15
CA PHE A 105 -6.99 -13.20 9.76
C PHE A 105 -6.85 -12.49 11.12
N LYS A 106 -6.26 -13.19 12.08
CA LYS A 106 -5.87 -12.65 13.38
C LYS A 106 -4.42 -13.08 13.65
N PRO A 107 -3.49 -12.13 13.86
CA PRO A 107 -2.10 -12.47 14.14
C PRO A 107 -2.00 -13.19 15.49
N ARG A 108 -1.13 -14.20 15.55
CA ARG A 108 -0.83 -14.90 16.81
C ARG A 108 0.09 -14.09 17.72
N LYS A 109 0.95 -13.27 17.10
CA LYS A 109 1.96 -12.44 17.78
C LYS A 109 1.91 -11.02 17.24
N LEU A 110 1.94 -10.06 18.14
CA LEU A 110 2.13 -8.64 17.84
C LEU A 110 3.23 -8.09 18.75
N PRO A 111 3.89 -6.99 18.38
CA PRO A 111 4.79 -6.30 19.29
C PRO A 111 4.02 -5.95 20.58
N GLY A 112 4.66 -6.19 21.72
CA GLY A 112 4.14 -5.75 23.02
C GLY A 112 4.22 -4.23 23.16
N SER A 113 3.93 -3.73 24.36
CA SER A 113 4.09 -2.31 24.69
C SER A 113 5.56 -1.87 24.82
N ASP A 114 6.50 -2.80 24.79
CA ASP A 114 7.93 -2.52 24.80
C ASP A 114 8.41 -2.08 23.40
N ASN A 115 9.03 -0.90 23.35
CA ASN A 115 9.58 -0.31 22.13
C ASN A 115 10.87 -0.98 21.66
N GLY A 116 11.48 -1.87 22.45
CA GLY A 116 12.69 -2.61 22.05
C GLY A 116 12.54 -3.32 20.71
N LYS A 117 11.43 -4.03 20.50
CA LYS A 117 11.15 -4.73 19.22
C LYS A 117 10.88 -3.80 18.05
N ILE A 118 10.30 -2.63 18.30
CA ILE A 118 10.10 -1.59 17.27
C ILE A 118 11.46 -1.08 16.80
N LYS A 119 12.35 -0.79 17.74
CA LYS A 119 13.72 -0.32 17.46
C LYS A 119 14.55 -1.38 16.73
N GLU A 120 14.51 -2.64 17.18
CA GLU A 120 15.21 -3.75 16.53
C GLU A 120 14.86 -3.86 15.05
N LEU A 121 13.58 -3.72 14.68
CA LEU A 121 13.14 -3.77 13.28
C LEU A 121 13.70 -2.60 12.46
N THR A 122 13.69 -1.38 13.01
CA THR A 122 14.15 -0.19 12.29
C THR A 122 15.67 -0.05 12.23
N ASP A 123 16.41 -0.71 13.12
CA ASP A 123 17.87 -0.69 13.13
C ASP A 123 18.49 -1.72 12.18
N ARG A 124 17.67 -2.61 11.59
CA ARG A 124 18.16 -3.62 10.64
C ARG A 124 18.84 -2.97 9.45
N LYS A 125 19.95 -3.57 9.05
CA LYS A 125 20.68 -3.16 7.85
C LYS A 125 19.78 -3.18 6.61
N SER A 126 18.90 -4.18 6.48
CA SER A 126 17.92 -4.28 5.39
C SER A 126 17.02 -3.05 5.31
N PHE A 127 16.37 -2.67 6.41
CA PHE A 127 15.56 -1.46 6.47
C PHE A 127 16.38 -0.18 6.24
N MET A 128 17.55 -0.07 6.87
CA MET A 128 18.40 1.12 6.75
C MET A 128 18.88 1.36 5.31
N LEU A 129 19.15 0.29 4.55
CA LEU A 129 19.54 0.37 3.14
C LEU A 129 18.37 0.62 2.20
N SER A 130 17.19 0.06 2.50
CA SER A 130 16.01 0.21 1.63
C SER A 130 15.25 1.52 1.87
N CYS A 131 15.27 2.05 3.09
CA CYS A 131 14.47 3.21 3.48
C CYS A 131 15.07 4.53 2.96
N PRO A 132 14.36 5.25 2.06
CA PRO A 132 14.84 6.53 1.54
C PRO A 132 15.08 7.54 2.67
N SER A 133 16.17 8.30 2.60
CA SER A 133 16.50 9.32 3.61
C SER A 133 15.40 10.36 3.77
N THR A 134 14.78 10.77 2.65
CA THR A 134 13.65 11.73 2.63
C THR A 134 12.38 11.19 3.28
N PHE A 135 12.24 9.87 3.44
CA PHE A 135 11.14 9.28 4.23
C PHE A 135 11.32 9.53 5.72
N LYS A 136 12.58 9.48 6.21
CA LYS A 136 12.93 9.61 7.63
C LYS A 136 12.93 11.05 8.12
N ASP A 137 12.94 12.02 7.21
CA ASP A 137 12.87 13.44 7.52
C ASP A 137 11.44 13.83 7.94
N ILE A 138 11.12 13.57 9.21
CA ILE A 138 9.89 14.04 9.86
C ILE A 138 10.05 15.41 10.51
N GLU A 139 11.29 15.90 10.63
CA GLU A 139 11.58 17.19 11.27
C GLU A 139 11.22 18.37 10.37
N SER A 140 11.20 18.14 9.05
CA SER A 140 10.61 19.08 8.09
C SER A 140 9.08 19.23 8.21
N MET A 141 8.40 18.38 8.98
CA MET A 141 6.95 18.46 9.20
C MET A 141 6.63 19.42 10.34
N ASP A 142 5.83 20.46 10.05
CA ASP A 142 5.34 21.40 11.06
C ASP A 142 4.72 20.70 12.29
N ASN A 143 5.12 21.14 13.50
CA ASN A 143 4.66 20.58 14.77
C ASN A 143 3.14 20.68 14.96
N GLY A 144 2.51 21.76 14.47
CA GLY A 144 1.06 21.91 14.48
C GLY A 144 0.37 20.86 13.61
N MET A 145 0.96 20.54 12.45
CA MET A 145 0.49 19.48 11.57
C MET A 145 0.65 18.09 12.20
N GLN A 146 1.75 17.81 12.91
CA GLN A 146 1.95 16.55 13.63
C GLN A 146 0.89 16.35 14.73
N LEU A 147 0.64 17.37 15.55
CA LEU A 147 -0.40 17.33 16.60
C LEU A 147 -1.80 17.17 16.01
N ARG A 148 -2.09 17.89 14.91
CA ARG A 148 -3.36 17.75 14.20
C ARG A 148 -3.57 16.33 13.69
N TRP A 149 -2.52 15.69 13.19
CA TRP A 149 -2.57 14.29 12.74
C TRP A 149 -2.87 13.33 13.87
N LEU A 150 -2.18 13.44 15.01
CA LEU A 150 -2.45 12.62 16.19
C LEU A 150 -3.92 12.78 16.64
N LYS A 151 -4.42 14.02 16.68
CA LYS A 151 -5.81 14.32 17.04
C LYS A 151 -6.82 13.72 16.05
N ILE A 152 -6.61 13.90 14.74
CA ILE A 152 -7.49 13.33 13.69
C ILE A 152 -7.52 11.80 13.79
N MET A 153 -6.40 11.17 14.09
CA MET A 153 -6.30 9.71 14.22
C MET A 153 -6.78 9.17 15.58
N GLY A 154 -7.21 10.04 16.51
CA GLY A 154 -7.60 9.63 17.86
C GLY A 154 -6.46 8.95 18.63
N ILE A 155 -5.22 9.41 18.41
CA ILE A 155 -4.01 8.90 19.07
C ILE A 155 -3.65 9.87 20.20
N GLY A 156 -3.75 9.39 21.43
CA GLY A 156 -3.32 10.13 22.63
C GLY A 156 -2.20 9.40 23.36
N GLY A 157 -1.45 10.14 24.16
CA GLY A 157 -0.45 9.58 25.08
C GLY A 157 0.89 9.19 24.45
N ILE A 158 1.12 9.46 23.16
CA ILE A 158 2.41 9.24 22.48
C ILE A 158 2.78 10.46 21.63
N THR A 159 4.06 10.61 21.35
CA THR A 159 4.53 11.64 20.41
C THR A 159 4.35 11.18 18.95
N PHE A 160 4.39 12.12 18.01
CA PHE A 160 4.40 11.76 16.59
C PHE A 160 5.66 10.98 16.22
N LYS A 161 6.79 11.25 16.89
CA LYS A 161 8.04 10.51 16.72
C LYS A 161 7.87 9.03 17.11
N ASP A 162 7.20 8.75 18.22
CA ASP A 162 6.93 7.37 18.66
C ASP A 162 6.00 6.66 17.67
N LEU A 163 4.95 7.34 17.21
CA LEU A 163 4.07 6.83 16.17
C LEU A 163 4.85 6.55 14.88
N PHE A 164 5.73 7.46 14.49
CA PHE A 164 6.53 7.31 13.28
C PHE A 164 7.54 6.16 13.37
N ALA A 165 8.17 5.96 14.52
CA ALA A 165 9.02 4.81 14.77
C ALA A 165 8.24 3.50 14.58
N PHE A 166 7.01 3.43 15.10
CA PHE A 166 6.14 2.28 14.89
C PHE A 166 5.77 2.10 13.41
N GLN A 167 5.43 3.18 12.70
CA GLN A 167 5.14 3.15 11.27
C GLN A 167 6.32 2.61 10.45
N CYS A 168 7.55 3.06 10.77
CA CYS A 168 8.78 2.55 10.18
C CYS A 168 8.96 1.05 10.45
N ALA A 169 8.78 0.61 11.69
CA ALA A 169 8.88 -0.81 12.06
C ALA A 169 7.87 -1.67 11.30
N ASN A 170 6.65 -1.15 11.05
CA ASN A 170 5.67 -1.84 10.23
C ASN A 170 6.17 -2.06 8.80
N HIS A 171 6.72 -1.03 8.15
CA HIS A 171 7.34 -1.16 6.82
C HIS A 171 8.56 -2.11 6.84
N ALA A 172 9.40 -2.02 7.88
CA ALA A 172 10.56 -2.90 8.04
C ALA A 172 10.17 -4.39 8.12
N ASN A 173 9.06 -4.71 8.77
CA ASN A 173 8.55 -6.08 8.84
C ASN A 173 8.12 -6.64 7.47
N PHE A 174 7.86 -5.79 6.47
CA PHE A 174 7.63 -6.21 5.07
C PHE A 174 8.90 -6.21 4.22
N ILE A 175 10.08 -6.01 4.82
CA ILE A 175 11.39 -6.14 4.16
C ILE A 175 12.10 -7.38 4.72
N GLU A 176 12.21 -7.46 6.04
CA GLU A 176 12.81 -8.59 6.76
C GLU A 176 11.95 -8.90 8.01
N PRO A 177 11.05 -9.89 7.94
CA PRO A 177 9.99 -10.06 8.92
C PRO A 177 10.41 -10.76 10.22
N ASP A 178 9.92 -10.24 11.34
CA ASP A 178 9.85 -10.96 12.64
C ASP A 178 8.43 -11.41 12.99
N TYR A 179 7.45 -10.77 12.36
CA TYR A 179 6.04 -11.02 12.56
C TYR A 179 5.47 -11.53 11.24
N PHE A 180 5.43 -12.86 11.13
CA PHE A 180 4.98 -13.58 9.95
C PHE A 180 4.31 -14.90 10.34
N ILE A 181 3.69 -15.54 9.35
CA ILE A 181 3.21 -16.91 9.45
C ILE A 181 4.09 -17.79 8.57
N ASP A 182 4.49 -18.94 9.09
CA ASP A 182 5.15 -19.98 8.29
C ASP A 182 4.18 -20.57 7.26
N SER A 183 4.65 -20.70 6.02
CA SER A 183 3.94 -21.42 4.97
C SER A 183 4.94 -22.15 4.08
N GLU A 184 4.47 -23.16 3.34
CA GLU A 184 5.29 -23.91 2.38
C GLU A 184 5.89 -23.01 1.29
N GLU A 185 5.21 -21.90 0.99
CA GLU A 185 5.62 -20.90 0.00
C GLU A 185 6.59 -19.85 0.55
N GLY A 186 6.98 -19.95 1.82
CA GLY A 186 7.81 -18.99 2.55
C GLY A 186 7.04 -18.20 3.61
N PRO A 187 7.69 -17.25 4.29
CA PRO A 187 7.05 -16.45 5.34
C PRO A 187 5.98 -15.52 4.74
N ILE A 188 4.84 -15.43 5.43
CA ILE A 188 3.76 -14.48 5.12
C ILE A 188 3.83 -13.33 6.13
N PRO A 189 4.53 -12.22 5.82
CA PRO A 189 4.59 -11.08 6.72
C PRO A 189 3.22 -10.42 6.88
N TYR A 190 3.00 -9.80 8.03
CA TYR A 190 1.77 -9.06 8.28
C TYR A 190 2.00 -7.73 8.98
N SER A 191 1.04 -6.80 8.83
CA SER A 191 1.09 -5.51 9.52
C SER A 191 1.10 -5.72 11.02
N ILE A 192 2.02 -5.07 11.71
CA ILE A 192 2.21 -5.24 13.16
C ILE A 192 1.42 -4.22 13.98
N GLY A 193 0.78 -3.26 13.32
CA GLY A 193 -0.02 -2.21 13.94
C GLY A 193 -1.50 -2.28 13.56
N VAL A 194 -2.32 -1.67 14.41
CA VAL A 194 -3.71 -1.34 14.08
C VAL A 194 -3.76 -0.18 13.07
N THR A 195 -4.91 0.10 12.46
CA THR A 195 -5.06 1.12 11.40
C THR A 195 -4.42 2.46 11.76
N LYS A 196 -4.59 2.95 12.99
CA LYS A 196 -4.02 4.24 13.42
C LYS A 196 -2.49 4.24 13.56
N GLN A 197 -1.86 3.07 13.66
CA GLN A 197 -0.42 2.88 13.76
C GLN A 197 0.24 2.59 12.41
N VAL A 198 -0.54 2.36 11.36
CA VAL A 198 -0.03 2.13 10.00
C VAL A 198 -0.10 3.43 9.22
N CYS A 199 0.97 3.78 8.49
CA CYS A 199 0.93 4.81 7.47
C CYS A 199 1.20 4.21 6.09
N SER A 200 0.82 4.93 5.04
CA SER A 200 1.26 4.63 3.67
C SER A 200 1.10 3.16 3.27
N ALA A 201 0.04 2.50 3.73
CA ALA A 201 -0.22 1.07 3.48
C ALA A 201 -0.30 0.71 1.98
N CYS A 202 -0.47 1.72 1.11
CA CYS A 202 -0.34 1.57 -0.34
C CYS A 202 1.03 1.05 -0.77
N LEU A 203 2.09 1.29 0.00
CA LEU A 203 3.43 0.76 -0.29
C LEU A 203 3.42 -0.77 -0.28
N GLU A 204 2.75 -1.37 0.71
CA GLU A 204 2.55 -2.81 0.77
C GLU A 204 1.50 -3.28 -0.23
N PHE A 205 0.33 -2.62 -0.30
CA PHE A 205 -0.75 -3.04 -1.22
C PHE A 205 -0.31 -3.11 -2.68
N PHE A 206 0.56 -2.20 -3.10
CA PHE A 206 1.02 -2.07 -4.49
C PHE A 206 2.42 -2.64 -4.73
N ASN A 207 2.92 -3.47 -3.81
CA ASN A 207 4.23 -4.13 -3.94
C ASN A 207 5.45 -3.20 -4.04
N ILE A 208 5.33 -1.92 -3.70
CA ILE A 208 6.50 -1.03 -3.57
C ILE A 208 7.40 -1.55 -2.43
N ILE A 209 6.78 -2.04 -1.34
CA ILE A 209 7.46 -2.77 -0.26
C ILE A 209 6.91 -4.20 -0.20
N GLY A 210 7.81 -5.17 0.01
CA GLY A 210 7.47 -6.57 0.20
C GLY A 210 7.04 -7.28 -1.08
N ALA A 211 7.61 -6.90 -2.23
CA ALA A 211 7.36 -7.53 -3.53
C ALA A 211 7.96 -8.94 -3.63
N ASN A 212 9.00 -9.23 -2.84
CA ASN A 212 9.67 -10.52 -2.73
C ASN A 212 8.82 -11.60 -2.01
N PHE A 213 7.76 -11.20 -1.30
CA PHE A 213 6.85 -12.14 -0.67
C PHE A 213 5.71 -12.50 -1.62
N LYS A 214 5.46 -13.81 -1.79
CA LYS A 214 4.32 -14.33 -2.55
C LYS A 214 2.97 -13.87 -1.97
N LYS A 215 2.93 -13.70 -0.66
CA LYS A 215 1.74 -13.31 0.08
C LYS A 215 2.10 -12.46 1.29
N LYS A 216 1.24 -11.50 1.63
CA LYS A 216 1.33 -10.70 2.86
C LYS A 216 -0.05 -10.27 3.36
N PHE A 217 -0.17 -9.98 4.65
CA PHE A 217 -1.42 -9.48 5.23
C PHE A 217 -1.28 -8.03 5.70
N VAL A 218 -2.02 -7.12 5.09
CA VAL A 218 -1.86 -5.67 5.28
C VAL A 218 -3.09 -5.10 5.97
N VAL A 219 -2.89 -4.29 7.00
CA VAL A 219 -3.93 -3.46 7.63
C VAL A 219 -3.97 -2.10 6.93
N PRO A 220 -5.15 -1.55 6.59
CA PRO A 220 -5.22 -0.24 5.97
C PRO A 220 -4.78 0.86 6.93
N CYS A 221 -4.06 1.85 6.40
CA CYS A 221 -3.79 3.10 7.11
C CYS A 221 -5.05 3.98 7.18
N PRO A 222 -5.07 5.06 7.99
CA PRO A 222 -6.24 5.92 8.13
C PRO A 222 -6.67 6.56 6.81
N GLY A 223 -5.72 6.88 5.93
CA GLY A 223 -6.03 7.38 4.58
C GLY A 223 -6.78 6.36 3.73
N ALA A 224 -6.39 5.09 3.76
CA ALA A 224 -7.10 4.04 3.04
C ALA A 224 -8.52 3.79 3.59
N VAL A 225 -8.71 3.92 4.90
CA VAL A 225 -10.06 3.91 5.49
C VAL A 225 -10.88 5.10 5.01
N LEU A 226 -10.33 6.31 5.11
CA LEU A 226 -11.04 7.56 4.82
C LEU A 226 -11.40 7.70 3.33
N PHE A 227 -10.45 7.42 2.44
CA PHE A 227 -10.61 7.66 1.01
C PHE A 227 -11.10 6.43 0.25
N ALA A 228 -10.63 5.23 0.61
CA ALA A 228 -11.03 4.00 -0.07
C ALA A 228 -12.13 3.20 0.65
N GLY A 229 -12.60 3.66 1.82
CA GLY A 229 -13.66 2.97 2.57
C GLY A 229 -13.26 1.59 3.08
N MET A 230 -11.95 1.32 3.22
CA MET A 230 -11.46 0.05 3.75
C MET A 230 -11.84 -0.10 5.24
N SER A 231 -12.01 -1.34 5.69
CA SER A 231 -12.43 -1.61 7.07
C SER A 231 -11.29 -1.38 8.06
N VAL A 232 -11.56 -0.63 9.13
CA VAL A 232 -10.61 -0.38 10.23
C VAL A 232 -10.16 -1.71 10.86
N ASN A 233 -8.88 -1.81 11.23
CA ASN A 233 -8.27 -2.96 11.93
C ASN A 233 -8.55 -4.32 11.27
N THR A 234 -8.72 -4.31 9.95
CA THR A 234 -9.02 -5.49 9.15
C THR A 234 -7.81 -5.82 8.29
N TYR A 235 -7.45 -7.10 8.24
CA TYR A 235 -6.40 -7.56 7.35
C TYR A 235 -6.93 -7.83 5.95
N TYR A 236 -6.12 -7.45 4.99
CA TYR A 236 -6.29 -7.73 3.57
C TYR A 236 -5.11 -8.57 3.12
N GLU A 237 -5.39 -9.69 2.45
CA GLU A 237 -4.39 -10.49 1.78
C GLU A 237 -3.96 -9.79 0.50
N VAL A 238 -2.65 -9.65 0.31
CA VAL A 238 -2.05 -9.21 -0.95
C VAL A 238 -1.26 -10.39 -1.48
N LYS A 239 -1.72 -10.98 -2.58
CA LYS A 239 -0.98 -11.99 -3.34
C LYS A 239 -0.16 -11.29 -4.42
N THR A 240 1.14 -11.58 -4.47
CA THR A 240 2.02 -11.18 -5.56
C THR A 240 1.89 -12.19 -6.68
N ILE A 241 1.50 -11.74 -7.87
CA ILE A 241 1.31 -12.63 -9.03
C ILE A 241 2.46 -12.45 -10.02
N SER A 242 2.82 -11.21 -10.34
CA SER A 242 3.98 -10.89 -11.15
C SER A 242 4.67 -9.62 -10.64
N LEU A 243 5.99 -9.57 -10.81
CA LEU A 243 6.77 -8.33 -10.67
C LEU A 243 7.10 -7.72 -12.04
N ASP A 244 6.75 -8.41 -13.11
CA ASP A 244 7.00 -7.96 -14.48
C ASP A 244 6.19 -6.71 -14.74
N LEU A 245 6.86 -5.71 -15.29
CA LEU A 245 6.22 -4.50 -15.78
C LEU A 245 5.49 -4.83 -17.07
N ILE A 246 4.26 -4.32 -17.20
CA ILE A 246 3.55 -4.45 -18.46
C ILE A 246 4.06 -3.36 -19.40
N SER A 247 4.67 -3.80 -20.49
CA SER A 247 5.14 -2.99 -21.61
C SER A 247 4.64 -3.57 -22.92
N LEU A 248 4.38 -2.70 -23.90
CA LEU A 248 4.22 -3.14 -25.27
C LEU A 248 5.58 -3.63 -25.80
N ALA A 249 5.57 -4.74 -26.54
CA ALA A 249 6.72 -5.26 -27.26
C ALA A 249 7.06 -4.39 -28.47
#